data_AF-A0A851LUD9-F1
#
_entry.id   AF-A0A851LUD9-F1
#
_cell.length_a   1.000
_cell.length_b   1.000
_cell.length_c   1.000
_cell.angle_alpha   90.00
_cell.angle_beta   90.00
_cell.angle_gamma   90.00
#
_symmetry.space_group_name_H-M   'P 1'
#
loop_
_entity.id
_entity.type
_entity.pdbx_description
1 polymer ?
#
loop_
_entity_poly.entity_id
_entity_poly.type
_entity_poly.pdbx_seq_one_letter_code
_entity_poly.pdbx_strand_id
1 'polypeptide(L)'
;EPAGMDYFCDQVQQKDVGRRMQVGQELLEYLRDPARSPDVEQDQQRLDKVIDELAGWVNSSNFKVRLVGEAWCRKTMIHHVLLPLIDRMGDAKDQVREQAQNLILKLMDEAAPPMYIWERLAVGFKHKNYRSREGVCLCLIATLNIYGAQPLILSKLVPHLCTAFGDSNSQVRDAAILAIVEVYRYVGEKVRIDLSKRGIPPGR
;
A
#
# COMPACT_ATOMS: atom_id res chain seq x y z
N GLU A 1 -12.80 -28.84 -15.67
CA GLU A 1 -12.87 -28.38 -14.27
C GLU A 1 -12.65 -26.87 -14.24
N PRO A 2 -13.24 -26.11 -13.30
CA PRO A 2 -12.87 -24.71 -13.13
C PRO A 2 -11.36 -24.66 -12.83
N ALA A 3 -10.65 -23.73 -13.47
CA ALA A 3 -9.23 -23.54 -13.23
C ALA A 3 -8.99 -23.20 -11.75
N GLY A 4 -8.26 -24.06 -11.02
CA GLY A 4 -7.85 -23.83 -9.64
C GLY A 4 -6.57 -23.01 -9.52
N MET A 5 -6.10 -22.80 -8.30
CA MET A 5 -4.91 -22.01 -8.01
C MET A 5 -3.63 -22.60 -8.63
N ASP A 6 -3.58 -23.92 -8.85
CA ASP A 6 -2.47 -24.59 -9.57
C ASP A 6 -2.33 -24.11 -11.02
N TYR A 7 -3.46 -23.93 -11.71
CA TYR A 7 -3.46 -23.39 -13.07
C TYR A 7 -2.83 -21.99 -13.09
N PHE A 8 -3.26 -21.12 -12.18
CA PHE A 8 -2.76 -19.76 -12.12
C PHE A 8 -1.28 -19.72 -11.71
N CYS A 9 -0.82 -20.62 -10.83
CA CYS A 9 0.59 -20.76 -10.47
C CYS A 9 1.50 -20.99 -11.68
N ASP A 10 1.07 -21.81 -12.64
CA ASP A 10 1.82 -22.07 -13.87
C ASP A 10 1.67 -20.93 -14.88
N GLN A 11 0.46 -20.39 -15.02
CA GLN A 11 0.19 -19.34 -16.00
C GLN A 11 0.83 -17.99 -15.65
N VAL A 12 1.04 -17.66 -14.37
CA VAL A 12 1.65 -16.36 -14.01
C VAL A 12 3.13 -16.24 -14.40
N GLN A 13 3.80 -17.38 -14.62
CA GLN A 13 5.21 -17.46 -15.03
C GLN A 13 5.42 -17.24 -16.55
N GLN A 14 4.34 -17.18 -17.34
CA GLN A 14 4.38 -16.92 -18.78
C GLN A 14 5.17 -15.65 -19.08
N LYS A 15 5.93 -15.58 -20.19
CA LYS A 15 6.71 -14.37 -20.56
C LYS A 15 5.98 -13.44 -21.51
N ASP A 16 4.98 -13.95 -22.23
CA ASP A 16 4.22 -13.17 -23.21
C ASP A 16 3.32 -12.13 -22.54
N VAL A 17 3.38 -10.89 -23.03
CA VAL A 17 2.66 -9.76 -22.41
C VAL A 17 1.14 -9.89 -22.60
N GLY A 18 0.68 -10.34 -23.76
CA GLY A 18 -0.75 -10.52 -24.04
C GLY A 18 -1.35 -11.63 -23.18
N ARG A 19 -0.63 -12.75 -23.05
CA ARG A 19 -1.04 -13.88 -22.22
C ARG A 19 -1.07 -13.52 -20.75
N ARG A 20 -0.08 -12.76 -20.23
CA ARG A 20 -0.10 -12.24 -18.86
C ARG A 20 -1.37 -11.41 -18.59
N MET A 21 -1.76 -10.55 -19.53
CA MET A 21 -2.97 -9.74 -19.36
C MET A 21 -4.23 -10.59 -19.27
N GLN A 22 -4.37 -11.56 -20.17
CA GLN A 22 -5.51 -12.46 -20.17
C GLN A 22 -5.58 -13.27 -18.86
N VAL A 23 -4.46 -13.88 -18.48
CA VAL A 23 -4.35 -14.68 -17.24
C VAL A 23 -4.65 -13.84 -16.00
N GLY A 24 -4.18 -12.58 -15.97
CA GLY A 24 -4.47 -11.69 -14.85
C GLY A 24 -5.95 -11.35 -14.73
N GLN A 25 -6.68 -11.21 -15.84
CA GLN A 25 -8.12 -10.97 -15.84
C GLN A 25 -8.89 -12.22 -15.39
N GLU A 26 -8.50 -13.40 -15.89
CA GLU A 26 -9.06 -14.69 -15.47
C GLU A 26 -8.83 -14.93 -13.96
N LEU A 27 -7.63 -14.60 -13.45
CA LEU A 27 -7.31 -14.70 -12.02
C LEU A 27 -8.14 -13.72 -11.19
N LEU A 28 -8.39 -12.51 -11.68
CA LEU A 28 -9.23 -11.54 -10.99
C LEU A 28 -10.67 -12.02 -10.88
N GLU A 29 -11.23 -12.60 -11.94
CA GLU A 29 -12.56 -13.20 -11.92
C GLU A 29 -12.63 -14.43 -11.00
N TYR A 30 -11.54 -15.19 -10.90
CA TYR A 30 -11.40 -16.30 -9.99
C TYR A 30 -11.41 -15.86 -8.52
N LEU A 31 -10.58 -14.88 -8.18
CA LEU A 31 -10.43 -14.38 -6.81
C LEU A 31 -11.63 -13.55 -6.33
N ARG A 32 -12.44 -13.00 -7.25
CA ARG A 32 -13.63 -12.20 -6.91
C ARG A 32 -14.69 -12.98 -6.14
N ASP A 33 -14.81 -14.29 -6.37
CA ASP A 33 -15.82 -15.13 -5.72
C ASP A 33 -15.15 -16.16 -4.79
N PRO A 34 -15.35 -16.04 -3.46
CA PRO A 34 -14.86 -17.01 -2.49
C PRO A 34 -15.31 -18.45 -2.74
N ALA A 35 -16.51 -18.66 -3.29
CA ALA A 35 -17.03 -19.99 -3.58
C ALA A 35 -16.31 -20.63 -4.78
N ARG A 36 -15.79 -19.80 -5.71
CA ARG A 36 -15.02 -20.27 -6.87
C ARG A 36 -13.56 -20.54 -6.53
N SER A 37 -13.06 -19.99 -5.43
CA SER A 37 -11.64 -19.99 -5.07
C SER A 37 -11.35 -20.53 -3.65
N PRO A 38 -11.84 -21.74 -3.29
CA PRO A 38 -11.67 -22.31 -1.95
C PRO A 38 -10.24 -22.82 -1.67
N ASP A 39 -9.43 -22.99 -2.70
CA ASP A 39 -8.08 -23.56 -2.66
C ASP A 39 -6.96 -22.50 -2.56
N VAL A 40 -7.31 -21.21 -2.65
CA VAL A 40 -6.36 -20.09 -2.62
C VAL A 40 -5.58 -20.06 -1.31
N GLU A 41 -6.25 -20.35 -0.20
CA GLU A 41 -5.68 -20.30 1.15
C GLU A 41 -5.17 -21.67 1.63
N GLN A 42 -5.30 -22.72 0.82
CA GLN A 42 -4.87 -24.08 1.20
C GLN A 42 -3.35 -24.26 1.12
N ASP A 43 -2.69 -23.52 0.23
CA ASP A 43 -1.24 -23.59 0.03
C ASP A 43 -0.62 -22.20 0.02
N GLN A 44 -0.02 -21.85 1.15
CA GLN A 44 0.63 -20.57 1.38
C GLN A 44 1.85 -20.37 0.46
N GLN A 45 2.62 -21.42 0.19
CA GLN A 45 3.83 -21.32 -0.62
C GLN A 45 3.50 -21.08 -2.10
N ARG A 46 2.45 -21.74 -2.60
CA ARG A 46 1.90 -21.50 -3.94
C ARG A 46 1.36 -20.09 -4.07
N LEU A 47 0.64 -19.63 -3.05
CA LEU A 47 0.10 -18.28 -2.99
C LEU A 47 1.21 -17.23 -3.04
N ASP A 48 2.24 -17.36 -2.19
CA ASP A 48 3.41 -16.46 -2.15
C ASP A 48 4.12 -16.41 -3.51
N LYS A 49 4.30 -17.56 -4.17
CA LYS A 49 4.91 -17.62 -5.51
C LYS A 49 4.09 -16.85 -6.54
N VAL A 50 2.76 -16.98 -6.52
CA VAL A 50 1.88 -16.24 -7.43
C VAL A 50 1.96 -14.74 -7.15
N ILE A 51 2.03 -14.35 -5.88
CA ILE A 51 2.18 -12.95 -5.48
C ILE A 51 3.51 -12.38 -5.99
N ASP A 52 4.61 -13.11 -5.83
CA ASP A 52 5.93 -12.67 -6.28
C ASP A 52 5.98 -12.49 -7.79
N GLU A 53 5.40 -13.43 -8.55
CA GLU A 53 5.33 -13.33 -10.02
C GLU A 53 4.46 -12.15 -10.45
N LEU A 54 3.28 -11.97 -9.85
CA LEU A 54 2.39 -10.84 -10.13
C LEU A 54 3.03 -9.51 -9.70
N ALA A 55 3.73 -9.45 -8.57
CA ALA A 55 4.51 -8.29 -8.16
C ALA A 55 5.66 -8.00 -9.14
N GLY A 56 6.21 -9.04 -9.78
CA GLY A 56 7.15 -8.92 -10.89
C GLY A 56 6.49 -8.36 -12.17
N TRP A 57 5.21 -8.63 -12.42
CA TRP A 57 4.48 -8.05 -13.56
C TRP A 57 4.32 -6.53 -13.43
N VAL A 58 4.22 -6.03 -12.20
CA VAL A 58 4.12 -4.61 -11.83
C VAL A 58 5.33 -3.79 -12.34
N ASN A 59 6.49 -4.41 -12.60
CA ASN A 59 7.67 -3.73 -13.12
C ASN A 59 7.62 -3.37 -14.63
N SER A 60 6.55 -3.75 -15.36
CA SER A 60 6.52 -3.61 -16.83
C SER A 60 5.54 -2.57 -17.41
N SER A 61 4.41 -2.25 -16.76
CA SER A 61 3.39 -1.30 -17.30
C SER A 61 2.25 -0.97 -16.31
N ASN A 62 1.65 0.23 -16.43
CA ASN A 62 0.56 0.75 -15.59
C ASN A 62 -0.68 -0.16 -15.45
N PHE A 63 -1.07 -0.85 -16.53
CA PHE A 63 -2.27 -1.69 -16.54
C PHE A 63 -2.14 -2.92 -15.63
N LYS A 64 -0.93 -3.49 -15.51
CA LYS A 64 -0.68 -4.69 -14.71
C LYS A 64 -0.66 -4.39 -13.21
N VAL A 65 -0.26 -3.17 -12.82
CA VAL A 65 -0.34 -2.69 -11.43
C VAL A 65 -1.79 -2.63 -10.96
N ARG A 66 -2.67 -2.09 -11.82
CA ARG A 66 -4.10 -1.97 -11.55
C ARG A 66 -4.79 -3.33 -11.49
N LEU A 67 -4.48 -4.24 -12.42
CA LEU A 67 -5.06 -5.58 -12.50
C LEU A 67 -4.66 -6.47 -11.30
N VAL A 68 -3.38 -6.48 -10.92
CA VAL A 68 -2.88 -7.20 -9.74
C VAL A 68 -3.37 -6.54 -8.46
N GLY A 69 -3.57 -5.23 -8.44
CA GLY A 69 -4.17 -4.58 -7.28
C GLY A 69 -5.61 -5.00 -7.02
N GLU A 70 -6.43 -4.93 -8.06
CA GLU A 70 -7.86 -5.22 -7.96
C GLU A 70 -8.13 -6.71 -7.67
N ALA A 71 -7.26 -7.62 -8.11
CA ALA A 71 -7.42 -9.06 -7.88
C ALA A 71 -7.21 -9.48 -6.41
N TRP A 72 -6.53 -8.66 -5.58
CA TRP A 72 -6.13 -9.05 -4.22
C TRP A 72 -6.86 -8.27 -3.12
N CYS A 73 -8.00 -7.64 -3.44
CA CYS A 73 -8.86 -6.93 -2.48
C CYS A 73 -9.56 -7.87 -1.45
N ARG A 74 -9.09 -9.11 -1.28
CA ARG A 74 -9.55 -10.00 -0.21
C ARG A 74 -8.80 -9.66 1.08
N LYS A 75 -9.55 -9.57 2.17
CA LYS A 75 -9.01 -9.20 3.51
C LYS A 75 -7.86 -10.09 3.98
N THR A 76 -7.85 -11.36 3.57
CA THR A 76 -6.81 -12.36 3.89
C THR A 76 -5.48 -12.10 3.19
N MET A 77 -5.53 -11.44 2.03
CA MET A 77 -4.39 -11.18 1.16
C MET A 77 -3.66 -9.85 1.40
N ILE A 78 -4.27 -8.97 2.20
CA ILE A 78 -3.77 -7.61 2.45
C ILE A 78 -2.29 -7.60 2.85
N HIS A 79 -1.88 -8.51 3.72
CA HIS A 79 -0.52 -8.51 4.26
C HIS A 79 0.56 -8.82 3.20
N HIS A 80 0.24 -9.71 2.25
CA HIS A 80 1.15 -10.04 1.15
C HIS A 80 1.25 -8.94 0.10
N VAL A 81 0.19 -8.15 -0.06
CA VAL A 81 0.13 -7.08 -1.07
C VAL A 81 0.79 -5.80 -0.55
N LEU A 82 0.60 -5.46 0.73
CA LEU A 82 1.06 -4.18 1.26
C LEU A 82 2.58 -3.99 1.23
N LEU A 83 3.38 -5.04 1.50
CA LEU A 83 4.85 -4.93 1.47
C LEU A 83 5.38 -4.62 0.06
N PRO A 84 5.00 -5.37 -1.01
CA PRO A 84 5.32 -5.00 -2.38
C PRO A 84 4.84 -3.59 -2.76
N LEU A 85 3.66 -3.16 -2.29
CA LEU A 85 3.18 -1.81 -2.59
C LEU A 85 4.03 -0.71 -1.94
N ILE A 86 4.60 -0.95 -0.75
CA ILE A 86 5.59 -0.04 -0.15
C ILE A 86 6.85 0.07 -1.02
N ASP A 87 7.32 -1.04 -1.57
CA ASP A 87 8.44 -1.01 -2.50
C ASP A 87 8.11 -0.24 -3.78
N ARG A 88 6.89 -0.41 -4.31
CA ARG A 88 6.41 0.29 -5.52
C ARG A 88 6.14 1.77 -5.30
N MET A 89 5.81 2.20 -4.09
CA MET A 89 5.85 3.63 -3.72
C MET A 89 7.26 4.23 -3.82
N GLY A 90 8.31 3.41 -3.94
CA GLY A 90 9.69 3.86 -4.17
C GLY A 90 10.15 3.81 -5.62
N ASP A 91 9.26 3.49 -6.57
CA ASP A 91 9.63 3.27 -7.97
C ASP A 91 10.17 4.54 -8.66
N ALA A 92 11.05 4.35 -9.64
CA ALA A 92 11.62 5.43 -10.43
C ALA A 92 10.57 6.16 -11.27
N LYS A 93 9.47 5.50 -11.63
CA LYS A 93 8.37 6.06 -12.43
C LYS A 93 7.27 6.60 -11.54
N ASP A 94 6.95 7.88 -11.71
CA ASP A 94 5.91 8.58 -10.93
C ASP A 94 4.55 7.89 -11.01
N GLN A 95 4.18 7.46 -12.21
CA GLN A 95 2.92 6.74 -12.45
C GLN A 95 2.82 5.43 -11.64
N VAL A 96 3.93 4.69 -11.46
CA VAL A 96 3.92 3.46 -10.66
C VAL A 96 3.69 3.78 -9.18
N ARG A 97 4.29 4.86 -8.68
CA ARG A 97 4.10 5.31 -7.29
C ARG A 97 2.65 5.75 -7.05
N GLU A 98 2.07 6.51 -7.97
CA GLU A 98 0.67 6.93 -7.91
C GLU A 98 -0.29 5.74 -7.90
N GLN A 99 -0.07 4.75 -8.77
CA GLN A 99 -0.91 3.56 -8.80
C GLN A 99 -0.78 2.72 -7.52
N ALA A 100 0.44 2.60 -6.96
CA ALA A 100 0.63 1.92 -5.68
C ALA A 100 -0.15 2.61 -4.55
N GLN A 101 -0.11 3.95 -4.49
CA GLN A 101 -0.89 4.72 -3.50
C GLN A 101 -2.40 4.54 -3.72
N ASN A 102 -2.89 4.69 -4.96
CA ASN A 102 -4.31 4.54 -5.27
C ASN A 102 -4.85 3.16 -4.89
N LEU A 103 -4.05 2.12 -5.10
CA LEU A 103 -4.41 0.77 -4.71
C LEU A 103 -4.45 0.59 -3.19
N ILE A 104 -3.49 1.15 -2.46
CA ILE A 104 -3.53 1.16 -0.98
C ILE A 104 -4.82 1.82 -0.49
N LEU A 105 -5.22 2.94 -1.07
CA LEU A 105 -6.47 3.63 -0.74
C LEU A 105 -7.69 2.76 -1.09
N LYS A 106 -7.71 2.12 -2.26
CA LYS A 106 -8.79 1.20 -2.65
C LYS A 106 -8.94 0.03 -1.67
N LEU A 107 -7.83 -0.52 -1.15
CA LEU A 107 -7.87 -1.56 -0.11
C LEU A 107 -8.53 -1.07 1.19
N MET A 108 -8.41 0.22 1.50
CA MET A 108 -9.08 0.82 2.67
C MET A 108 -10.59 0.91 2.49
N ASP A 109 -11.07 1.00 1.25
CA ASP A 109 -12.48 1.09 0.90
C ASP A 109 -13.13 -0.30 0.79
N GLU A 110 -12.47 -1.22 0.07
CA GLU A 110 -13.09 -2.49 -0.33
C GLU A 110 -12.69 -3.69 0.55
N ALA A 111 -11.52 -3.66 1.20
CA ALA A 111 -10.94 -4.86 1.83
C ALA A 111 -10.87 -4.79 3.36
N ALA A 112 -10.40 -3.67 3.93
CA ALA A 112 -10.31 -3.50 5.39
C ALA A 112 -10.32 -2.02 5.81
N PRO A 113 -10.75 -1.70 7.05
CA PRO A 113 -10.76 -0.32 7.53
C PRO A 113 -9.38 0.35 7.46
N PRO A 114 -9.31 1.69 7.25
CA PRO A 114 -8.06 2.42 7.11
C PRO A 114 -7.01 2.10 8.18
N MET A 115 -7.39 2.05 9.47
CA MET A 115 -6.44 1.73 10.54
C MET A 115 -5.81 0.34 10.39
N TYR A 116 -6.56 -0.67 9.94
CA TYR A 116 -6.04 -2.03 9.75
C TYR A 116 -4.93 -2.07 8.68
N ILE A 117 -5.08 -1.27 7.62
CA ILE A 117 -4.06 -1.08 6.60
C ILE A 117 -2.87 -0.33 7.20
N TRP A 118 -3.10 0.76 7.92
CA TRP A 118 -2.06 1.60 8.50
C TRP A 118 -1.19 0.91 9.56
N GLU A 119 -1.74 -0.03 10.33
CA GLU A 119 -0.95 -0.85 11.28
C GLU A 119 0.13 -1.68 10.57
N ARG A 120 -0.09 -2.03 9.30
CA ARG A 120 0.88 -2.77 8.47
C ARG A 120 1.72 -1.84 7.60
N LEU A 121 1.13 -0.74 7.11
CA LEU A 121 1.80 0.23 6.25
C LEU A 121 2.87 1.04 6.98
N ALA A 122 2.74 1.23 8.30
CA ALA A 122 3.65 2.05 9.11
C ALA A 122 5.12 1.57 9.08
N VAL A 123 5.40 0.31 8.74
CA VAL A 123 6.78 -0.17 8.55
C VAL A 123 7.49 0.55 7.41
N GLY A 124 6.73 1.07 6.44
CA GLY A 124 7.25 1.80 5.29
C GLY A 124 7.95 3.11 5.64
N PHE A 125 7.65 3.71 6.80
CA PHE A 125 8.37 4.90 7.29
C PHE A 125 9.86 4.62 7.55
N LYS A 126 10.27 3.35 7.70
CA LYS A 126 11.66 2.94 7.92
C LYS A 126 12.28 2.28 6.69
N HIS A 127 11.66 2.40 5.52
CA HIS A 127 12.12 1.74 4.31
C HIS A 127 13.50 2.24 3.87
N LYS A 128 14.34 1.36 3.30
CA LYS A 128 15.69 1.71 2.83
C LYS A 128 15.68 2.76 1.70
N ASN A 129 14.68 2.69 0.82
CA ASN A 129 14.50 3.65 -0.27
C ASN A 129 13.75 4.89 0.22
N TYR A 130 14.38 6.06 0.07
CA TYR A 130 13.80 7.33 0.51
C TYR A 130 12.47 7.65 -0.20
N ARG A 131 12.33 7.26 -1.49
CA ARG A 131 11.08 7.48 -2.24
C ARG A 131 9.91 6.71 -1.64
N SER A 132 10.15 5.51 -1.12
CA SER A 132 9.09 4.76 -0.41
C SER A 132 8.70 5.47 0.89
N ARG A 133 9.68 5.98 1.65
CA ARG A 133 9.40 6.72 2.90
C ARG A 133 8.59 7.99 2.63
N GLU A 134 8.99 8.74 1.59
CA GLU A 134 8.24 9.89 1.07
C GLU A 134 6.82 9.47 0.64
N GLY A 135 6.69 8.41 -0.17
CA GLY A 135 5.42 7.89 -0.64
C GLY A 135 4.46 7.48 0.48
N VAL A 136 4.97 6.91 1.58
CA VAL A 136 4.17 6.60 2.78
C VAL A 136 3.64 7.88 3.43
N CYS A 137 4.45 8.94 3.53
CA CYS A 137 3.99 10.23 4.06
C CYS A 137 2.87 10.82 3.17
N LEU A 138 3.06 10.78 1.86
CA LEU A 138 2.05 11.24 0.89
C LEU A 138 0.77 10.39 0.94
N CYS A 139 0.90 9.07 1.15
CA CYS A 139 -0.25 8.18 1.32
C CYS A 139 -1.05 8.50 2.59
N LEU A 140 -0.39 8.95 3.67
CA LEU A 140 -1.08 9.41 4.88
C LEU A 140 -1.91 10.67 4.63
N ILE A 141 -1.34 11.65 3.91
CA ILE A 141 -2.05 12.86 3.49
C ILE A 141 -3.28 12.48 2.66
N ALA A 142 -3.12 11.61 1.66
CA ALA A 142 -4.22 11.16 0.83
C ALA A 142 -5.30 10.42 1.64
N THR A 143 -4.90 9.57 2.59
CA THR A 143 -5.83 8.87 3.50
C THR A 143 -6.64 9.88 4.30
N LEU A 144 -5.99 10.87 4.89
CA LEU A 144 -6.66 11.91 5.68
C LEU A 144 -7.65 12.72 4.83
N ASN A 145 -7.25 13.09 3.61
CA ASN A 145 -8.11 13.86 2.71
C ASN A 145 -9.36 13.10 2.24
N ILE A 146 -9.27 11.77 2.10
CA ILE A 146 -10.39 10.94 1.61
C ILE A 146 -11.28 10.48 2.76
N TYR A 147 -10.69 9.97 3.84
CA TYR A 147 -11.41 9.29 4.93
C TYR A 147 -11.52 10.12 6.21
N GLY A 148 -10.84 11.27 6.29
CA GLY A 148 -10.69 12.05 7.51
C GLY A 148 -9.83 11.36 8.57
N ALA A 149 -9.78 11.95 9.76
CA ALA A 149 -9.01 11.43 10.89
C ALA A 149 -9.74 10.38 11.73
N GLN A 150 -11.08 10.34 11.71
CA GLN A 150 -11.89 9.45 12.53
C GLN A 150 -11.53 7.95 12.41
N PRO A 151 -11.29 7.40 11.20
CA PRO A 151 -10.93 5.98 11.07
C PRO A 151 -9.46 5.69 11.38
N LEU A 152 -8.68 6.67 11.86
CA LEU A 152 -7.26 6.54 12.17
C LEU A 152 -6.97 6.81 13.65
N ILE A 153 -6.05 6.04 14.21
CA ILE A 153 -5.49 6.29 15.53
C ILE A 153 -4.21 7.11 15.34
N LEU A 154 -4.37 8.42 15.16
CA LEU A 154 -3.26 9.33 14.79
C LEU A 154 -2.13 9.35 15.82
N SER A 155 -2.42 9.13 17.10
CA SER A 155 -1.41 9.00 18.16
C SER A 155 -0.42 7.85 17.93
N LYS A 156 -0.80 6.80 17.18
CA LYS A 156 0.11 5.73 16.75
C LYS A 156 0.96 6.13 15.55
N LEU A 157 0.49 7.04 14.69
CA LEU A 157 1.16 7.43 13.44
C LEU A 157 2.10 8.63 13.60
N VAL A 158 1.73 9.61 14.42
CA VAL A 158 2.54 10.81 14.71
C VAL A 158 3.99 10.48 15.12
N PRO A 159 4.28 9.46 15.96
CA PRO A 159 5.65 9.08 16.28
C PRO A 159 6.52 8.77 15.05
N HIS A 160 5.95 8.13 14.03
CA HIS A 160 6.66 7.81 12.79
C HIS A 160 6.96 9.07 11.97
N LEU A 161 6.01 10.01 11.91
CA LEU A 161 6.22 11.30 11.25
C LEU A 161 7.29 12.14 11.96
N CYS A 162 7.32 12.13 13.30
CA CYS A 162 8.37 12.81 14.05
C CYS A 162 9.76 12.25 13.75
N THR A 163 9.88 10.92 13.55
CA THR A 163 11.14 10.34 13.08
C THR A 163 11.48 10.78 11.65
N ALA A 164 10.49 10.88 10.76
CA ALA A 164 10.68 11.32 9.38
C ALA A 164 11.12 12.79 9.26
N PHE A 165 10.89 13.64 10.27
CA PHE A 165 11.47 14.99 10.32
C PHE A 165 13.00 15.00 10.41
N GLY A 166 13.57 13.97 11.04
CA GLY A 166 15.01 13.79 11.12
C GLY A 166 15.61 13.00 9.96
N ASP A 167 14.84 12.75 8.89
CA ASP A 167 15.31 11.94 7.76
C ASP A 167 16.51 12.59 7.07
N SER A 168 17.45 11.76 6.60
CA SER A 168 18.63 12.24 5.87
C SER A 168 18.27 12.89 4.54
N ASN A 169 17.17 12.47 3.91
CA ASN A 169 16.70 13.01 2.64
C ASN A 169 15.70 14.15 2.85
N SER A 170 15.89 15.28 2.15
CA SER A 170 15.02 16.46 2.27
C SER A 170 13.58 16.20 1.84
N GLN A 171 13.37 15.42 0.78
CA GLN A 171 12.02 15.15 0.26
C GLN A 171 11.15 14.42 1.30
N VAL A 172 11.76 13.50 2.07
CA VAL A 172 11.07 12.81 3.15
C VAL A 172 10.72 13.76 4.29
N ARG A 173 11.63 14.68 4.66
CA ARG A 173 11.38 15.70 5.68
C ARG A 173 10.22 16.62 5.25
N ASP A 174 10.23 17.09 4.00
CA ASP A 174 9.20 17.97 3.46
C ASP A 174 7.83 17.27 3.41
N ALA A 175 7.78 16.02 2.94
CA ALA A 175 6.56 15.23 2.92
C ALA A 175 6.01 14.95 4.33
N ALA A 176 6.90 14.71 5.30
CA ALA A 176 6.51 14.55 6.70
C ALA A 176 5.91 15.83 7.28
N ILE A 177 6.45 17.00 6.91
CA ILE A 177 5.92 18.31 7.33
C ILE A 177 4.51 18.49 6.80
N LEU A 178 4.30 18.23 5.51
CA LEU A 178 2.97 18.29 4.90
C LEU A 178 2.00 17.30 5.58
N ALA A 179 2.45 16.08 5.89
CA ALA A 179 1.62 15.10 6.58
C ALA A 179 1.19 15.57 7.98
N ILE A 180 2.10 16.16 8.76
CA ILE A 180 1.75 16.71 10.08
C ILE A 180 0.83 17.93 9.97
N VAL A 181 1.03 18.79 8.99
CA VAL A 181 0.09 19.90 8.72
C VAL A 181 -1.31 19.35 8.45
N GLU A 182 -1.42 18.27 7.67
CA GLU A 182 -2.72 17.65 7.42
C GLU A 182 -3.32 17.02 8.69
N VAL A 183 -2.53 16.29 9.48
CA VAL A 183 -2.97 15.77 10.80
C VAL A 183 -3.47 16.92 11.70
N TYR A 184 -2.78 18.06 11.70
CA TYR A 184 -3.16 19.23 12.50
C TYR A 184 -4.52 19.79 12.09
N ARG A 185 -4.84 19.82 10.78
CA ARG A 185 -6.14 20.30 10.27
C ARG A 185 -7.32 19.52 10.84
N TYR A 186 -7.16 18.22 11.12
CA TYR A 186 -8.23 17.39 11.65
C TYR A 186 -8.29 17.34 13.19
N VAL A 187 -7.15 17.44 13.87
CA VAL A 187 -7.07 17.24 15.32
C VAL A 187 -7.04 18.56 16.10
N GLY A 188 -6.67 19.67 15.45
CA GLY A 188 -6.50 20.97 16.08
C GLY A 188 -5.36 20.99 17.12
N GLU A 189 -5.50 21.80 18.18
CA GLU A 189 -4.44 22.13 19.14
C GLU A 189 -3.84 20.90 19.88
N LYS A 190 -4.53 19.76 19.94
CA LYS A 190 -4.04 18.53 20.60
C LYS A 190 -2.74 18.00 19.98
N VAL A 191 -2.52 18.17 18.68
CA VAL A 191 -1.26 17.77 18.02
C VAL A 191 -0.10 18.68 18.42
N ARG A 192 -0.34 19.98 18.67
CA ARG A 192 0.69 20.92 19.13
C ARG A 192 1.27 20.51 20.48
N ILE A 193 0.43 19.98 21.37
CA ILE A 193 0.87 19.48 22.69
C ILE A 193 1.77 18.26 22.52
N ASP A 194 1.44 17.34 21.62
CA ASP A 194 2.27 16.15 21.37
C ASP A 194 3.57 16.45 20.62
N LEU A 195 3.57 17.41 19.69
CA LEU A 195 4.77 17.90 19.00
C LEU A 195 5.71 18.67 19.94
N SER A 196 5.17 19.52 20.81
CA SER A 196 5.97 20.29 21.77
C SER A 196 6.61 19.40 22.84
N LYS A 197 5.92 18.36 23.32
CA LYS A 197 6.49 17.31 24.19
C LYS A 197 7.65 16.54 23.54
N ARG A 198 7.72 16.51 22.20
CA ARG A 198 8.76 15.84 21.43
C ARG A 198 9.87 16.79 20.94
N GLY A 199 9.87 18.04 21.40
CA GLY A 199 10.92 19.01 21.12
C GLY A 199 10.86 19.63 19.72
N ILE A 200 9.72 19.52 19.02
CA ILE A 200 9.53 20.15 17.72
C ILE A 200 8.86 21.51 17.96
N PRO A 201 9.59 22.63 17.80
CA PRO A 201 9.04 23.95 18.07
C PRO A 201 7.94 24.30 17.06
N PRO A 202 6.92 25.09 17.46
CA PRO A 202 5.96 25.62 16.50
C PRO A 202 6.72 26.51 15.50
N GLY A 203 6.49 26.26 14.20
CA GLY A 203 7.03 27.11 13.14
C GLY A 203 6.66 28.57 13.40
N ARG A 204 7.66 29.46 13.34
CA ARG A 204 7.49 30.90 13.50
C ARG A 204 6.68 31.51 12.37
#